data_AF-A0A7Y8J474-F1
#
_entry.id   AF-A0A7Y8J474-F1
#
_cell.length_a   1.000
_cell.length_b   1.000
_cell.length_c   1.000
_cell.angle_alpha   90.00
_cell.angle_beta   90.00
_cell.angle_gamma   90.00
#
_symmetry.space_group_name_H-M   'P 1'
#
loop_
_entity.id
_entity.type
_entity.pdbx_description
1 polymer ?
#
loop_
_entity_poly.entity_id
_entity_poly.type
_entity_poly.pdbx_seq_one_letter_code
_entity_poly.pdbx_strand_id
1 'polypeptide(L)'
;MSGLQRHVVVVTGGVSVGEYDLVEDVLRDMGLEIIFNKVAIRPGKPTVFARGGDWLVFALPGNPVSSFVTFEFLVRPALGRMCGLRTPERPSFLLARAFR
;
A
#
# COMPACT_ATOMS: atom_id res chain seq x y z
N MET A 1 12.73 5.78 20.96
CA MET A 1 12.96 5.10 19.67
C MET A 1 11.93 3.99 19.42
N SER A 2 10.62 4.25 19.59
CA SER A 2 9.58 3.21 19.45
C SER A 2 9.12 2.94 18.00
N GLY A 3 9.65 3.67 17.01
CA GLY A 3 9.25 3.54 15.60
C GLY A 3 9.76 2.27 14.89
N LEU A 4 10.80 1.63 15.43
CA LEU A 4 11.49 0.46 14.83
C LEU A 4 10.83 -0.88 15.13
N GLN A 5 9.80 -0.92 15.99
CA GLN A 5 9.18 -2.18 16.41
C GLN A 5 8.12 -2.72 15.44
N ARG A 6 7.85 -2.03 14.32
CA ARG A 6 6.83 -2.46 13.37
C ARG A 6 7.46 -3.05 12.10
N HIS A 7 6.93 -4.19 11.69
CA HIS A 7 7.26 -4.83 10.42
C HIS A 7 6.29 -4.36 9.33
N VAL A 8 6.83 -3.99 8.17
CA VAL A 8 6.03 -3.58 7.02
C VAL A 8 6.19 -4.61 5.92
N VAL A 9 5.08 -5.17 5.45
CA VAL A 9 5.02 -6.05 4.29
C VAL A 9 4.33 -5.31 3.16
N VAL A 10 4.96 -5.31 1.99
CA VAL A 10 4.37 -4.75 0.77
C VAL A 10 4.23 -5.88 -0.23
N VAL A 11 2.99 -6.20 -0.60
CA VAL A 11 2.67 -7.19 -1.62
C VAL A 11 2.27 -6.44 -2.89
N THR A 12 2.88 -6.79 -4.02
CA THR A 12 2.50 -6.23 -5.33
C THR A 12 1.77 -7.32 -6.13
N GLY A 13 0.54 -7.05 -6.56
CA GLY A 13 -0.29 -8.09 -7.19
C GLY A 13 -1.14 -8.85 -6.18
N GLY A 14 -2.06 -9.67 -6.69
CA GLY A 14 -3.03 -10.40 -5.87
C GLY A 14 -4.20 -9.55 -5.35
N VAL A 15 -4.25 -8.24 -5.65
CA VAL A 15 -5.38 -7.37 -5.30
C VAL A 15 -6.09 -6.94 -6.59
N SER A 16 -7.29 -7.47 -6.83
CA SER A 16 -8.10 -7.20 -8.02
C SER A 16 -9.60 -7.31 -7.71
N VAL A 17 -10.45 -6.75 -8.57
CA VAL A 17 -11.93 -6.81 -8.49
C VAL A 17 -12.52 -8.13 -9.04
N GLY A 18 -11.82 -9.25 -8.89
CA GLY A 18 -12.23 -10.59 -9.35
C GLY A 18 -11.75 -11.69 -8.40
N GLU A 19 -11.76 -12.97 -8.82
CA GLU A 19 -11.45 -14.22 -8.04
C GLU A 19 -10.13 -14.25 -7.21
N TYR A 20 -9.40 -13.15 -7.11
CA TYR A 20 -8.16 -12.99 -6.36
C TYR A 20 -8.36 -12.30 -5.00
N ASP A 21 -9.52 -12.41 -4.36
CA ASP A 21 -9.77 -11.96 -2.97
C ASP A 21 -8.97 -12.77 -1.91
N LEU A 22 -8.11 -13.69 -2.35
CA LEU A 22 -7.23 -14.53 -1.52
C LEU A 22 -6.39 -13.72 -0.53
N VAL A 23 -5.99 -12.50 -0.88
CA VAL A 23 -5.17 -11.66 0.00
C VAL A 23 -5.94 -11.29 1.26
N GLU A 24 -7.22 -10.93 1.16
CA GLU A 24 -8.00 -10.54 2.33
C GLU A 24 -8.19 -11.74 3.28
N ASP A 25 -8.49 -12.91 2.74
CA ASP A 25 -8.71 -14.12 3.53
C ASP A 25 -7.41 -14.58 4.22
N VAL A 26 -6.28 -14.60 3.52
CA VAL A 26 -4.98 -14.91 4.12
C VAL A 26 -4.64 -13.92 5.24
N LEU A 27 -4.90 -12.63 5.06
CA LEU A 27 -4.65 -11.62 6.09
C LEU A 27 -5.54 -11.85 7.32
N ARG A 28 -6.82 -12.20 7.12
CA ARG A 28 -7.75 -12.54 8.21
C ARG A 28 -7.30 -13.81 8.96
N ASP A 29 -6.88 -14.85 8.24
CA ASP A 29 -6.38 -16.10 8.82
C ASP A 29 -5.10 -15.90 9.63
N MET A 30 -4.28 -14.91 9.23
CA MET A 30 -3.12 -14.46 10.00
C MET A 30 -3.46 -13.57 11.20
N GLY A 31 -4.76 -13.32 11.46
CA GLY A 31 -5.24 -12.49 12.56
C GLY A 31 -5.05 -10.99 12.34
N LEU A 32 -4.90 -10.54 11.09
CA LEU A 32 -4.75 -9.13 10.74
C LEU A 32 -6.11 -8.48 10.47
N GLU A 33 -6.32 -7.31 11.05
CA GLU A 33 -7.48 -6.46 10.81
C GLU A 33 -7.32 -5.74 9.47
N ILE A 34 -8.25 -5.98 8.53
CA ILE A 34 -8.35 -5.20 7.29
C ILE A 34 -8.98 -3.84 7.62
N ILE A 35 -8.22 -2.77 7.39
CA ILE A 35 -8.65 -1.39 7.64
C ILE A 35 -9.38 -0.82 6.44
N PHE A 36 -8.90 -1.11 5.23
CA PHE A 36 -9.60 -0.82 3.98
C PHE A 36 -9.12 -1.77 2.89
N ASN A 37 -9.98 -2.00 1.88
CA ASN A 37 -9.64 -2.76 0.67
C ASN A 37 -9.77 -1.97 -0.63
N LYS A 38 -10.23 -0.72 -0.54
CA LYS A 38 -10.34 0.21 -1.67
C LYS A 38 -9.95 1.61 -1.23
N VAL A 39 -9.35 2.34 -2.15
CA VAL A 39 -8.99 3.75 -1.98
C VAL A 39 -9.57 4.59 -3.12
N ALA A 40 -9.91 5.83 -2.82
CA ALA A 40 -10.44 6.78 -3.80
C ALA A 40 -9.32 7.41 -4.66
N ILE A 41 -8.53 6.57 -5.34
CA ILE A 41 -7.40 6.97 -6.20
C ILE A 41 -7.57 6.35 -7.59
N ARG A 42 -7.12 7.06 -8.63
CA ARG A 42 -7.02 6.55 -10.00
C ARG A 42 -5.65 6.92 -10.59
N PRO A 43 -4.83 5.96 -11.05
CA PRO A 43 -5.02 4.51 -10.97
C PRO A 43 -4.77 3.95 -9.55
N GLY A 44 -5.23 2.71 -9.27
CA GLY A 44 -4.95 2.03 -8.00
C GLY A 44 -6.10 1.91 -6.98
N LYS A 45 -7.36 2.07 -7.41
CA LYS A 45 -8.54 1.86 -6.55
C LYS A 45 -8.50 0.58 -5.69
N PRO A 46 -8.19 -0.63 -6.21
CA PRO A 46 -8.15 -1.83 -5.39
C PRO A 46 -6.81 -1.87 -4.64
N THR A 47 -6.80 -1.56 -3.35
CA THR A 47 -5.60 -1.57 -2.50
C THR A 47 -6.03 -1.98 -1.10
N VAL A 48 -5.40 -3.00 -0.54
CA VAL A 48 -5.68 -3.48 0.81
C VAL A 48 -4.64 -2.95 1.77
N PHE A 49 -5.11 -2.46 2.92
CA PHE A 49 -4.29 -2.20 4.07
C PHE A 49 -4.82 -2.98 5.26
N ALA A 50 -3.94 -3.76 5.88
CA ALA A 50 -4.24 -4.51 7.08
C ALA A 50 -3.17 -4.29 8.15
N ARG A 51 -3.54 -4.48 9.42
CA ARG A 51 -2.63 -4.36 10.56
C ARG A 51 -2.95 -5.39 11.64
N GLY A 52 -1.96 -5.76 12.43
CA GLY A 52 -2.15 -6.60 13.61
C GLY A 52 -0.84 -6.88 14.31
N GLY A 53 -0.84 -6.81 15.65
CA GLY A 53 0.39 -6.82 16.44
C GLY A 53 1.36 -5.74 15.94
N ASP A 54 2.57 -6.17 15.58
CA ASP A 54 3.63 -5.33 15.03
C ASP A 54 3.62 -5.22 13.50
N TRP A 55 2.64 -5.83 12.81
CA TRP A 55 2.62 -5.92 11.35
C TRP A 55 1.72 -4.86 10.72
N LEU A 56 2.22 -4.25 9.66
CA LEU A 56 1.49 -3.42 8.70
C LEU A 56 1.63 -4.05 7.32
N VAL A 57 0.51 -4.38 6.67
CA VAL A 57 0.52 -5.01 5.34
C VAL A 57 -0.17 -4.10 4.34
N PHE A 58 0.54 -3.75 3.27
CA PHE A 58 0.01 -3.05 2.11
C PHE A 58 -0.02 -4.02 0.93
N ALA A 59 -1.20 -4.38 0.45
CA ALA A 59 -1.33 -5.16 -0.77
C ALA A 59 -1.80 -4.25 -1.91
N LEU A 60 -0.91 -4.09 -2.88
CA LEU A 60 -1.03 -3.15 -3.99
C LEU A 60 -1.58 -3.88 -5.23
N PRO A 61 -2.28 -3.16 -6.14
CA PRO A 61 -2.76 -3.74 -7.39
C PRO A 61 -1.63 -4.38 -8.20
N GLY A 62 -1.95 -5.37 -9.05
CA GLY A 62 -0.94 -6.01 -9.93
C GLY A 62 -0.52 -5.18 -11.14
N ASN A 63 -1.30 -4.15 -11.50
CA ASN A 63 -0.95 -3.25 -12.59
C ASN A 63 0.23 -2.34 -12.19
N PRO A 64 1.36 -2.32 -12.92
CA PRO A 64 2.57 -1.61 -12.48
C PRO A 64 2.38 -0.12 -12.19
N VAL A 65 1.60 0.58 -13.02
CA VAL A 65 1.32 2.01 -12.82
C VAL A 65 0.47 2.21 -11.55
N SER A 66 -0.51 1.33 -11.35
CA SER A 66 -1.36 1.34 -10.17
C SER A 66 -0.57 1.02 -8.89
N SER A 67 0.33 0.03 -8.92
CA SER A 67 1.21 -0.29 -7.79
C SER A 67 2.14 0.87 -7.47
N PHE A 68 2.75 1.51 -8.48
CA PHE A 68 3.63 2.66 -8.29
C PHE A 68 2.89 3.84 -7.65
N VAL A 69 1.72 4.21 -8.18
CA VAL A 69 0.91 5.31 -7.62
C VAL A 69 0.51 5.00 -6.18
N THR A 70 -0.02 3.81 -5.91
CA THR A 70 -0.44 3.45 -4.55
C THR A 70 0.73 3.36 -3.57
N PHE A 71 1.92 2.91 -4.01
CA PHE A 71 3.14 2.96 -3.21
C PHE A 71 3.51 4.40 -2.84
N GLU A 72 3.59 5.31 -3.82
CA GLU A 72 4.00 6.70 -3.59
C GLU A 72 3.03 7.45 -2.67
N PHE A 73 1.72 7.18 -2.77
CA PHE A 73 0.70 7.89 -1.99
C PHE A 73 0.41 7.27 -0.62
N LEU A 74 0.67 5.98 -0.40
CA LEU A 74 0.30 5.28 0.84
C LEU A 74 1.52 4.71 1.57
N VAL A 75 2.34 3.93 0.88
CA VAL A 75 3.44 3.17 1.49
C VAL A 75 4.61 4.10 1.84
N ARG A 76 5.07 4.89 0.87
CA ARG A 76 6.19 5.83 1.06
C ARG A 76 5.98 6.80 2.22
N PRO A 77 4.84 7.53 2.34
CA PRO A 77 4.63 8.42 3.47
C PRO A 77 4.48 7.68 4.81
N ALA A 78 3.92 6.45 4.81
CA ALA A 78 3.86 5.63 6.02
C ALA A 78 5.26 5.24 6.52
N LEU A 79 6.12 4.75 5.62
CA LEU A 79 7.52 4.45 5.92
C LEU A 79 8.28 5.69 6.40
N GLY A 80 8.11 6.83 5.71
CA GLY A 80 8.71 8.09 6.12
C GLY A 80 8.35 8.48 7.56
N ARG A 81 7.06 8.39 7.92
CA ARG A 81 6.58 8.63 9.29
C ARG A 81 7.21 7.66 10.30
N MET A 82 7.32 6.38 9.96
CA MET A 82 7.95 5.36 10.82
C MET A 82 9.45 5.63 11.04
N CYS A 83 10.13 6.16 10.03
CA CYS A 83 11.53 6.60 10.10
C CYS A 83 11.72 7.97 10.79
N GLY A 84 10.64 8.60 11.29
CA GLY A 84 10.71 9.87 12.01
C GLY A 84 10.65 11.12 11.13
N LEU A 85 10.34 11.01 9.83
CA LEU A 85 10.07 12.16 9.00
C LEU A 85 8.79 12.86 9.47
N ARG A 86 8.93 14.12 9.86
CA ARG A 86 7.81 14.96 10.34
C ARG A 86 6.95 15.49 9.19
N THR A 87 7.59 15.71 8.04
CA THR A 87 6.94 16.22 6.84
C THR A 87 6.78 15.06 5.85
N PRO A 88 5.56 14.81 5.35
CA PRO A 88 5.36 13.82 4.30
C PRO A 88 6.20 14.20 3.08
N GLU A 89 6.95 13.24 2.54
CA GLU A 89 7.62 13.43 1.27
C GLU A 89 6.55 13.58 0.17
N ARG A 90 6.78 14.49 -0.76
CA ARG A 90 5.90 14.65 -1.91
C ARG A 90 6.06 13.42 -2.81
N PRO A 91 4.96 12.84 -3.34
CA PRO A 91 5.06 11.80 -4.34
C PRO A 91 5.96 12.27 -5.49
N SER A 92 6.88 11.41 -5.91
CA SER A 92 7.77 11.69 -7.02
C SER A 92 7.17 11.14 -8.30
N PHE A 93 6.64 12.02 -9.15
CA PHE A 93 6.14 11.65 -10.47
C PHE A 93 6.85 12.44 -11.56
N LEU A 94 7.39 11.74 -12.54
CA LEU A 94 7.77 12.35 -13.81
C LEU A 94 6.52 12.39 -14.68
N LEU A 95 5.98 13.59 -14.92
CA LEU A 95 4.97 13.81 -15.94
C LEU A 95 5.64 13.67 -17.30
N ALA A 96 5.74 12.45 -17.81
CA ALA A 96 6.16 12.19 -19.18
C ALA A 96 5.05 12.70 -20.10
N ARG A 97 5.30 13.82 -20.78
CA ARG A 97 4.47 14.26 -21.90
C ARG A 97 4.93 13.51 -23.13
N ALA A 98 4.01 12.84 -23.83
CA ALA A 98 4.29 12.39 -25.18
C ALA A 98 4.54 13.63 -26.05
N PHE A 99 5.70 13.69 -26.69
CA PHE A 99 5.88 14.58 -27.84
C PHE A 99 5.04 13.97 -28.97
N ARG A 100 4.06 14.73 -29.48
CA ARG A 100 3.39 14.40 -30.73
C ARG A 100 4.32 14.66 -31.90
#